data_AF-A0A1H2T6J4-F1
#
_entry.id   AF-A0A1H2T6J4-F1
#
_cell.length_a   1.000
_cell.length_b   1.000
_cell.length_c   1.000
_cell.angle_alpha   90.00
_cell.angle_beta   90.00
_cell.angle_gamma   90.00
#
_symmetry.space_group_name_H-M   'P 1'
#
loop_
_entity.id
_entity.type
_entity.pdbx_description
1 polymer ?
#
loop_
_entity_poly.entity_id
_entity_poly.type
_entity_poly.pdbx_seq_one_letter_code
_entity_poly.pdbx_strand_id
1 'polypeptide(L)'
;MPSIDTAHTSSSANPSPARPRRLLTQNREMRAIGAWNWTLPAWAGRLPDGRTYNTCPSAGVCREVCYARHGAYLWPVVRAKHQANLQFVLDDLSGWEQAMLGELAAPRFRGGWIRIHDSGDFFSDAYLASWLRIMRQRTGVNFYCYTKEIRRFRALVEPDPPANFLWVYSYGGTQDSELTASDRVADVFPDEASIDAAGWSSQDASDLLAVLGPKLVGVPANRIPHFLRRLQGRRFSEWQAEVDAERHTRRTARVQAITSARSARRRMPPESGSKAA
;
A
#
# COMPACT_ATOMS: atom_id res chain seq x y z
N MET A 1 -1.26 -46.62 -48.45
CA MET A 1 -1.55 -46.47 -46.99
C MET A 1 -0.39 -47.04 -46.21
N PRO A 2 0.06 -46.44 -45.09
CA PRO A 2 0.28 -45.02 -44.81
C PRO A 2 1.75 -44.73 -44.41
N SER A 3 2.19 -43.48 -44.50
CA SER A 3 3.23 -42.94 -43.61
C SER A 3 2.78 -41.55 -43.23
N ILE A 4 2.33 -41.42 -41.98
CA ILE A 4 1.98 -40.15 -41.36
C ILE A 4 3.16 -39.84 -40.43
N ASP A 5 4.01 -38.93 -40.88
CA ASP A 5 4.99 -38.27 -40.04
C ASP A 5 4.26 -37.54 -38.92
N THR A 6 4.42 -38.04 -37.71
CA THR A 6 3.92 -37.38 -36.50
C THR A 6 4.99 -36.41 -36.02
N ALA A 7 4.84 -35.16 -36.41
CA ALA A 7 5.61 -34.05 -35.85
C ALA A 7 5.38 -34.00 -34.33
N HIS A 8 6.42 -34.33 -33.56
CA HIS A 8 6.48 -34.01 -32.13
C HIS A 8 6.66 -32.50 -31.97
N THR A 9 5.54 -31.81 -31.76
CA THR A 9 5.54 -30.47 -31.18
C THR A 9 6.00 -30.57 -29.73
N SER A 10 7.28 -30.32 -29.51
CA SER A 10 7.84 -30.05 -28.19
C SER A 10 7.24 -28.75 -27.67
N SER A 11 6.24 -28.88 -26.79
CA SER A 11 5.74 -27.79 -25.97
C SER A 11 6.86 -27.34 -25.05
N SER A 12 7.51 -26.22 -25.40
CA SER A 12 8.40 -25.50 -24.50
C SER A 12 7.54 -24.92 -23.37
N ALA A 13 7.38 -25.70 -22.31
CA ALA A 13 6.85 -25.21 -21.06
C ALA A 13 7.71 -24.01 -20.62
N ASN A 14 7.12 -22.81 -20.64
CA ASN A 14 7.74 -21.65 -20.00
C ASN A 14 8.14 -22.06 -18.58
N PRO A 15 9.39 -21.80 -18.15
CA PRO A 15 9.80 -22.11 -16.79
C PRO A 15 8.83 -21.43 -15.84
N SER A 16 8.19 -22.20 -14.96
CA SER A 16 7.33 -21.65 -13.92
C SER A 16 8.11 -20.56 -13.17
N PRO A 17 7.52 -19.38 -12.93
CA PRO A 17 8.23 -18.28 -12.31
C PRO A 17 8.88 -18.77 -11.01
N ALA A 18 10.17 -18.47 -10.84
CA ALA A 18 10.95 -18.98 -9.71
C ALA A 18 10.34 -18.51 -8.38
N ARG A 19 9.63 -19.41 -7.70
CA ARG A 19 8.98 -19.14 -6.41
C ARG A 19 10.05 -18.90 -5.33
N PRO A 20 9.96 -17.83 -4.52
CA PRO A 20 10.92 -17.60 -3.45
C PRO A 20 10.95 -18.76 -2.45
N ARG A 21 12.14 -19.25 -2.08
CA ARG A 21 12.30 -20.35 -1.10
C ARG A 21 11.81 -20.00 0.32
N ARG A 22 11.84 -18.72 0.67
CA ARG A 22 11.26 -18.15 1.89
C ARG A 22 10.48 -16.91 1.51
N LEU A 23 9.27 -16.78 2.03
CA LEU A 23 8.35 -15.68 1.80
C LEU A 23 8.60 -14.58 2.82
N LEU A 24 8.59 -14.92 4.11
CA LEU A 24 8.76 -13.97 5.21
C LEU A 24 10.24 -13.66 5.45
N THR A 25 10.50 -12.40 5.79
CA THR A 25 11.82 -11.90 6.14
C THR A 25 11.81 -11.26 7.51
N GLN A 26 12.97 -10.79 7.96
CA GLN A 26 13.10 -10.06 9.20
C GLN A 26 14.22 -9.02 9.04
N ASN A 27 13.83 -7.75 8.89
CA ASN A 27 14.75 -6.62 8.93
C ASN A 27 15.26 -6.37 10.38
N ARG A 28 16.17 -5.39 10.56
CA ARG A 28 16.76 -5.10 11.87
C ARG A 28 15.72 -4.73 12.93
N GLU A 29 14.76 -3.89 12.58
CA GLU A 29 13.71 -3.41 13.49
C GLU A 29 12.76 -4.54 13.89
N MET A 30 12.28 -5.31 12.92
CA MET A 30 11.44 -6.48 13.18
C MET A 30 12.16 -7.52 14.04
N ARG A 31 13.46 -7.73 13.82
CA ARG A 31 14.27 -8.63 14.65
C ARG A 31 14.32 -8.19 16.10
N ALA A 32 14.47 -6.88 16.36
CA ALA A 32 14.58 -6.36 17.71
C ALA A 32 13.34 -6.64 18.57
N ILE A 33 12.17 -6.74 17.93
CA ILE A 33 10.88 -6.99 18.60
C ILE A 33 10.36 -8.42 18.39
N GLY A 34 11.17 -9.31 17.81
CA GLY A 34 10.78 -10.70 17.54
C GLY A 34 9.68 -10.87 16.48
N ALA A 35 9.39 -9.82 15.70
CA ALA A 35 8.43 -9.86 14.61
C ALA A 35 9.08 -10.29 13.30
N TRP A 36 8.27 -10.70 12.33
CA TRP A 36 8.65 -10.97 10.95
C TRP A 36 7.88 -10.05 10.02
N ASN A 37 8.33 -9.90 8.78
CA ASN A 37 7.68 -9.04 7.83
C ASN A 37 7.45 -9.71 6.47
N TRP A 38 6.28 -9.46 5.92
CA TRP A 38 5.97 -9.67 4.51
C TRP A 38 6.15 -8.36 3.74
N THR A 39 6.65 -8.44 2.52
CA THR A 39 7.05 -7.26 1.76
C THR A 39 6.69 -7.35 0.28
N LEU A 40 6.32 -6.22 -0.29
CA LEU A 40 6.05 -5.96 -1.70
C LEU A 40 6.85 -4.73 -2.14
N PRO A 41 7.07 -4.49 -3.44
CA PRO A 41 7.66 -3.23 -3.87
C PRO A 41 6.68 -2.12 -3.54
N ALA A 42 7.17 -0.94 -3.14
CA ALA A 42 6.30 0.17 -2.74
C ALA A 42 5.75 0.93 -3.96
N TRP A 43 4.50 1.37 -3.84
CA TRP A 43 3.79 2.20 -4.80
C TRP A 43 3.75 1.61 -6.21
N ALA A 44 4.16 2.36 -7.22
CA ALA A 44 4.04 1.97 -8.61
C ALA A 44 5.41 1.87 -9.28
N GLY A 45 5.52 0.96 -10.23
CA GLY A 45 6.75 0.72 -10.96
C GLY A 45 6.59 -0.32 -12.06
N ARG A 46 7.72 -0.89 -12.47
CA ARG A 46 7.81 -1.95 -13.49
C ARG A 46 8.52 -3.17 -12.93
N LEU A 47 7.99 -4.35 -13.21
CA LEU A 47 8.61 -5.64 -12.93
C LEU A 47 9.72 -5.93 -13.97
N PRO A 48 10.65 -6.86 -13.66
CA PRO A 48 11.69 -7.27 -14.61
C PRO A 48 11.14 -7.82 -15.94
N ASP A 49 9.97 -8.45 -15.90
CA ASP A 49 9.25 -8.95 -17.09
C ASP A 49 8.52 -7.85 -17.89
N GLY A 50 8.60 -6.60 -17.45
CA GLY A 50 8.02 -5.44 -18.11
C GLY A 50 6.58 -5.11 -17.72
N ARG A 51 5.90 -5.90 -16.88
CA ARG A 51 4.57 -5.52 -16.37
C ARG A 51 4.66 -4.29 -15.49
N THR A 52 3.71 -3.38 -15.62
CA THR A 52 3.53 -2.28 -14.67
C THR A 52 2.75 -2.77 -13.46
N TYR A 53 3.02 -2.20 -12.29
CA TYR A 53 2.29 -2.51 -11.07
C TYR A 53 1.98 -1.23 -10.29
N ASN A 54 0.96 -1.32 -9.42
CA ASN A 54 0.72 -0.38 -8.34
C ASN A 54 0.27 -1.17 -7.10
N THR A 55 1.14 -1.24 -6.09
CA THR A 55 0.88 -1.92 -4.82
C THR A 55 0.32 -0.99 -3.74
N CYS A 56 0.26 0.32 -3.99
CA CYS A 56 -0.31 1.31 -3.06
C CYS A 56 -1.33 2.19 -3.80
N PRO A 57 -2.51 1.64 -4.17
CA PRO A 57 -3.47 2.39 -4.97
C PRO A 57 -4.00 3.64 -4.27
N SER A 58 -4.05 3.65 -2.93
CA SER A 58 -4.45 4.82 -2.14
C SER A 58 -3.30 5.74 -1.72
N ALA A 59 -2.11 5.61 -2.32
CA ALA A 59 -0.99 6.49 -2.01
C ALA A 59 -1.25 7.95 -2.43
N GLY A 60 -1.31 8.84 -1.43
CA GLY A 60 -1.40 10.28 -1.59
C GLY A 60 0.00 10.93 -1.53
N VAL A 61 0.18 11.92 -0.67
CA VAL A 61 1.47 12.60 -0.44
C VAL A 61 2.57 11.65 0.01
N CYS A 62 2.23 10.52 0.64
CA CYS A 62 3.22 9.55 1.13
C CYS A 62 4.15 9.02 0.03
N ARG A 63 3.70 8.97 -1.24
CA ARG A 63 4.52 8.49 -2.36
C ARG A 63 5.69 9.42 -2.70
N GLU A 64 5.57 10.70 -2.34
CA GLU A 64 6.54 11.75 -2.62
C GLU A 64 7.76 11.69 -1.69
N VAL A 65 7.60 11.02 -0.54
CA VAL A 65 8.61 10.86 0.52
C VAL A 65 8.65 9.42 1.04
N CYS A 66 8.42 8.45 0.16
CA CYS A 66 8.30 7.04 0.54
C CYS A 66 9.66 6.44 0.95
N TYR A 67 9.81 6.07 2.23
CA TYR A 67 11.03 5.44 2.76
C TYR A 67 11.38 4.14 2.04
N ALA A 68 10.37 3.34 1.67
CA ALA A 68 10.55 2.10 0.92
C ALA A 68 10.97 2.29 -0.55
N ARG A 69 11.16 3.53 -1.00
CA ARG A 69 11.74 3.88 -2.30
C ARG A 69 13.09 4.60 -2.15
N HIS A 70 13.75 4.43 -1.01
CA HIS A 70 15.03 5.04 -0.68
C HIS A 70 15.91 4.09 0.16
N GLY A 71 17.20 4.42 0.25
CA GLY A 71 18.14 3.71 1.12
C GLY A 71 18.25 2.21 0.81
N ALA A 72 18.27 1.38 1.86
CA ALA A 72 18.47 -0.07 1.75
C ALA A 72 17.37 -0.78 0.94
N TYR A 73 16.16 -0.22 0.83
CA TYR A 73 15.10 -0.78 -0.02
C TYR A 73 15.46 -0.78 -1.51
N LEU A 74 16.43 0.05 -1.92
CA LEU A 74 16.92 0.10 -3.30
C LEU A 74 18.06 -0.87 -3.59
N TRP A 75 18.62 -1.53 -2.57
CA TRP A 75 19.68 -2.52 -2.79
C TRP A 75 19.18 -3.63 -3.72
N PRO A 76 19.98 -4.08 -4.72
CA PRO A 76 19.50 -5.01 -5.74
C PRO A 76 18.86 -6.28 -5.18
N VAL A 77 19.43 -6.85 -4.11
CA VAL A 77 18.90 -8.06 -3.46
C VAL A 77 17.55 -7.81 -2.77
N VAL A 78 17.39 -6.66 -2.13
CA VAL A 78 16.16 -6.27 -1.43
C VAL A 78 15.06 -5.99 -2.45
N ARG A 79 15.37 -5.21 -3.49
CA ARG A 79 14.45 -4.93 -4.60
C ARG A 79 14.03 -6.19 -5.33
N ALA A 80 14.97 -7.09 -5.63
CA ALA A 80 14.66 -8.37 -6.27
C ALA A 80 13.73 -9.23 -5.40
N LYS A 81 13.94 -9.26 -4.08
CA LYS A 81 13.05 -9.96 -3.13
C LYS A 81 11.64 -9.38 -3.15
N HIS A 82 11.49 -8.06 -3.12
CA HIS A 82 10.18 -7.40 -3.22
C HIS A 82 9.47 -7.76 -4.53
N GLN A 83 10.18 -7.63 -5.66
CA GLN A 83 9.62 -7.93 -6.98
C GLN A 83 9.24 -9.40 -7.13
N ALA A 84 10.07 -10.33 -6.66
CA ALA A 84 9.77 -11.76 -6.70
C ALA A 84 8.54 -12.13 -5.83
N ASN A 85 8.39 -11.50 -4.66
CA ASN A 85 7.18 -11.64 -3.84
C ASN A 85 5.93 -11.17 -4.58
N LEU A 86 5.98 -9.98 -5.21
CA LEU A 86 4.85 -9.47 -5.97
C LEU A 86 4.54 -10.34 -7.20
N GLN A 87 5.55 -10.77 -7.95
CA GLN A 87 5.38 -11.67 -9.10
C GLN A 87 4.67 -12.95 -8.67
N PHE A 88 5.07 -13.57 -7.55
CA PHE A 88 4.40 -14.78 -7.08
C PHE A 88 2.91 -14.54 -6.78
N VAL A 89 2.57 -13.43 -6.10
CA VAL A 89 1.17 -13.07 -5.83
C VAL A 89 0.38 -12.82 -7.12
N LEU A 90 0.98 -12.15 -8.11
CA LEU A 90 0.32 -11.82 -9.37
C LEU A 90 0.15 -13.03 -10.30
N ASP A 91 1.14 -13.93 -10.31
CA ASP A 91 1.19 -15.06 -11.24
C ASP A 91 0.43 -16.27 -10.69
N ASP A 92 0.39 -16.43 -9.37
CA ASP A 92 -0.15 -17.63 -8.71
C ASP A 92 -0.60 -17.31 -7.27
N LEU A 93 -1.70 -16.56 -7.14
CA LEU A 93 -2.23 -16.14 -5.84
C LEU A 93 -2.56 -17.33 -4.92
N SER A 94 -3.14 -18.40 -5.47
CA SER A 94 -3.47 -19.60 -4.69
C SER A 94 -2.22 -20.36 -4.25
N GLY A 95 -1.23 -20.53 -5.13
CA GLY A 95 0.05 -21.12 -4.78
C GLY A 95 0.83 -20.29 -3.76
N TRP A 96 0.77 -18.96 -3.86
CA TRP A 96 1.33 -18.06 -2.84
C TRP A 96 0.63 -18.25 -1.49
N GLU A 97 -0.71 -18.32 -1.47
CA GLU A 97 -1.48 -18.54 -0.24
C GLU A 97 -1.07 -19.87 0.43
N GLN A 98 -1.00 -20.95 -0.34
CA GLN A 98 -0.57 -22.26 0.17
C GLN A 98 0.88 -22.24 0.68
N ALA A 99 1.78 -21.57 -0.03
CA ALA A 99 3.16 -21.43 0.40
C ALA A 99 3.28 -20.61 1.70
N MET A 100 2.50 -19.55 1.86
CA MET A 100 2.45 -18.75 3.08
C MET A 100 1.88 -19.53 4.25
N LEU A 101 0.79 -20.29 4.04
CA LEU A 101 0.25 -21.22 5.04
C LEU A 101 1.28 -22.26 5.47
N GLY A 102 2.02 -22.84 4.52
CA GLY A 102 3.07 -23.82 4.79
C GLY A 102 4.22 -23.23 5.59
N GLU A 103 4.69 -22.03 5.22
CA GLU A 103 5.76 -21.34 5.96
C GLU A 103 5.33 -21.00 7.39
N LEU A 104 4.14 -20.43 7.57
CA LEU A 104 3.58 -20.05 8.88
C LEU A 104 3.28 -21.24 9.80
N ALA A 105 3.26 -22.47 9.29
CA ALA A 105 3.12 -23.67 10.12
C ALA A 105 4.37 -23.97 10.96
N ALA A 106 5.52 -23.37 10.64
CA ALA A 106 6.76 -23.64 11.36
C ALA A 106 6.69 -23.16 12.84
N PRO A 107 7.24 -23.92 13.80
CA PRO A 107 7.14 -23.60 15.24
C PRO A 107 7.61 -22.19 15.62
N ARG A 108 8.58 -21.64 14.91
CA ARG A 108 9.13 -20.28 15.15
C ARG A 108 8.10 -19.15 14.99
N PHE A 109 6.97 -19.40 14.34
CA PHE A 109 5.91 -18.41 14.15
C PHE A 109 4.80 -18.50 15.21
N ARG A 110 4.78 -19.57 16.01
CA ARG A 110 3.76 -19.75 17.06
C ARG A 110 3.90 -18.66 18.12
N GLY A 111 2.82 -17.93 18.36
CA GLY A 111 2.78 -16.74 19.23
C GLY A 111 3.52 -15.52 18.67
N GLY A 112 4.13 -15.63 17.49
CA GLY A 112 4.89 -14.56 16.86
C GLY A 112 4.02 -13.53 16.14
N TRP A 113 4.66 -12.44 15.74
CA TRP A 113 4.03 -11.32 15.02
C TRP A 113 4.51 -11.22 13.59
N ILE A 114 3.57 -11.02 12.65
CA ILE A 114 3.85 -10.79 11.24
C ILE A 114 3.33 -9.41 10.84
N ARG A 115 4.23 -8.53 10.40
CA ARG A 115 3.90 -7.24 9.79
C ARG A 115 3.56 -7.41 8.31
N ILE A 116 2.38 -6.96 7.92
CA ILE A 116 1.88 -6.92 6.54
C ILE A 116 1.56 -5.45 6.25
N HIS A 117 2.32 -4.64 5.55
CA HIS A 117 3.57 -4.92 4.85
C HIS A 117 4.72 -4.09 5.45
N ASP A 118 5.94 -4.55 5.24
CA ASP A 118 7.15 -3.73 5.38
C ASP A 118 7.18 -2.61 4.32
N SER A 119 6.60 -2.90 3.15
CA SER A 119 6.47 -1.98 2.01
C SER A 119 5.39 -2.48 1.06
N GLY A 120 4.75 -1.56 0.33
CA GLY A 120 3.52 -1.86 -0.41
C GLY A 120 2.27 -1.74 0.48
N ASP A 121 1.10 -2.05 -0.07
CA ASP A 121 -0.19 -2.09 0.64
C ASP A 121 -1.11 -3.15 0.00
N PHE A 122 -2.35 -3.25 0.45
CA PHE A 122 -3.37 -4.16 -0.06
C PHE A 122 -3.93 -3.68 -1.42
N PHE A 123 -3.30 -4.13 -2.50
CA PHE A 123 -3.57 -3.61 -3.84
C PHE A 123 -4.79 -4.22 -4.56
N SER A 124 -5.40 -5.28 -4.03
CA SER A 124 -6.61 -5.88 -4.59
C SER A 124 -7.44 -6.60 -3.53
N ASP A 125 -8.74 -6.75 -3.79
CA ASP A 125 -9.68 -7.46 -2.89
C ASP A 125 -9.31 -8.94 -2.78
N ALA A 126 -8.97 -9.57 -3.91
CA ALA A 126 -8.54 -10.96 -3.93
C ALA A 126 -7.29 -11.19 -3.07
N TYR A 127 -6.35 -10.26 -3.10
CA TYR A 127 -5.13 -10.34 -2.30
C TYR A 127 -5.41 -10.17 -0.80
N LEU A 128 -6.22 -9.18 -0.41
CA LEU A 128 -6.64 -9.02 0.98
C LEU A 128 -7.45 -10.23 1.48
N ALA A 129 -8.40 -10.73 0.69
CA ALA A 129 -9.19 -11.91 1.04
C ALA A 129 -8.32 -13.15 1.27
N SER A 130 -7.22 -13.29 0.51
CA SER A 130 -6.24 -14.38 0.70
C SER A 130 -5.51 -14.25 2.05
N TRP A 131 -5.14 -13.03 2.44
CA TRP A 131 -4.60 -12.78 3.78
C TRP A 131 -5.59 -13.12 4.90
N LEU A 132 -6.86 -12.74 4.75
CA LEU A 132 -7.89 -13.07 5.74
C LEU A 132 -8.06 -14.59 5.90
N ARG A 133 -8.02 -15.36 4.80
CA ARG A 133 -8.01 -16.84 4.85
C ARG A 133 -6.78 -17.38 5.57
N ILE A 134 -5.60 -16.82 5.30
CA ILE A 134 -4.35 -17.21 5.97
C ILE A 134 -4.47 -16.98 7.49
N MET A 135 -4.93 -15.80 7.90
CA MET A 135 -5.07 -15.42 9.31
C MET A 135 -6.01 -16.38 10.05
N ARG A 136 -7.17 -16.71 9.44
CA ARG A 136 -8.15 -17.65 10.02
C ARG A 136 -7.62 -19.08 10.13
N GLN A 137 -6.72 -19.51 9.25
CA GLN A 137 -6.11 -20.85 9.29
C GLN A 137 -4.84 -20.92 10.18
N ARG A 138 -4.28 -19.77 10.55
CA ARG A 138 -3.06 -19.66 11.36
C ARG A 138 -3.33 -18.86 12.63
N THR A 139 -4.33 -19.30 13.39
CA THR A 139 -4.78 -18.67 14.64
C THR A 139 -3.70 -18.57 15.72
N GLY A 140 -2.68 -19.42 15.66
CA GLY A 140 -1.52 -19.37 16.55
C GLY A 140 -0.47 -18.33 16.18
N VAL A 141 -0.70 -17.48 15.18
CA VAL A 141 0.19 -16.40 14.72
C VAL A 141 -0.57 -15.09 14.75
N ASN A 142 0.07 -14.00 15.19
CA ASN A 142 -0.53 -12.67 15.21
C ASN A 142 -0.09 -11.86 13.98
N PHE A 143 -0.99 -11.08 13.43
CA PHE A 143 -0.77 -10.27 12.24
C PHE A 143 -1.08 -8.81 12.53
N TYR A 144 -0.30 -7.91 11.93
CA TYR A 144 -0.62 -6.50 11.98
C TYR A 144 -0.24 -5.73 10.73
N CYS A 145 -0.94 -4.63 10.46
CA CYS A 145 -0.66 -3.77 9.32
C CYS A 145 -0.81 -2.27 9.61
N TYR A 146 -0.01 -1.48 8.90
CA TYR A 146 -0.37 -0.12 8.54
C TYR A 146 -1.01 -0.16 7.15
N THR A 147 -2.12 0.54 6.95
CA THR A 147 -2.73 0.62 5.61
C THR A 147 -3.35 1.98 5.33
N LYS A 148 -3.40 2.34 4.05
CA LYS A 148 -4.15 3.49 3.51
C LYS A 148 -5.42 3.08 2.76
N GLU A 149 -5.71 1.78 2.70
CA GLU A 149 -6.85 1.21 1.97
C GLU A 149 -8.13 1.20 2.83
N ILE A 150 -8.54 2.38 3.30
CA ILE A 150 -9.64 2.57 4.25
C ILE A 150 -10.94 1.93 3.76
N ARG A 151 -11.38 2.27 2.55
CA ARG A 151 -12.60 1.69 1.94
C ARG A 151 -12.54 0.16 1.87
N ARG A 152 -11.37 -0.38 1.52
CA ARG A 152 -11.20 -1.83 1.36
C ARG A 152 -11.32 -2.54 2.70
N PHE A 153 -10.73 -1.98 3.76
CA PHE A 153 -10.81 -2.53 5.10
C PHE A 153 -12.22 -2.43 5.69
N ARG A 154 -12.89 -1.28 5.50
CA ARG A 154 -14.31 -1.12 5.89
C ARG A 154 -15.22 -2.14 5.23
N ALA A 155 -14.96 -2.45 3.95
CA ALA A 155 -15.78 -3.41 3.20
C ALA A 155 -15.46 -4.87 3.54
N LEU A 156 -14.18 -5.22 3.75
CA LEU A 156 -13.74 -6.63 3.76
C LEU A 156 -13.16 -7.13 5.08
N VAL A 157 -12.77 -6.24 5.99
CA VAL A 157 -12.10 -6.59 7.26
C VAL A 157 -13.00 -6.27 8.44
N GLU A 158 -13.42 -5.02 8.58
CA GLU A 158 -14.19 -4.52 9.73
C GLU A 158 -15.48 -5.31 10.04
N PRO A 159 -16.23 -5.84 9.05
CA PRO A 159 -17.45 -6.58 9.35
C PRO A 159 -17.23 -7.90 10.10
N ASP A 160 -16.08 -8.56 9.92
CA ASP A 160 -15.74 -9.83 10.55
C ASP A 160 -14.20 -9.98 10.61
N PRO A 161 -13.51 -9.24 11.49
CA PRO A 161 -12.06 -9.27 11.54
C PRO A 161 -11.56 -10.58 12.17
N PRO A 162 -10.52 -11.24 11.60
CA PRO A 162 -9.85 -12.34 12.28
C PRO A 162 -9.32 -11.88 13.65
N ALA A 163 -9.56 -12.67 14.71
CA ALA A 163 -9.20 -12.31 16.09
C ALA A 163 -7.69 -12.09 16.31
N ASN A 164 -6.85 -12.64 15.42
CA ASN A 164 -5.40 -12.51 15.41
C ASN A 164 -4.88 -11.44 14.43
N PHE A 165 -5.73 -10.54 13.96
CA PHE A 165 -5.36 -9.47 13.04
C PHE A 165 -5.70 -8.10 13.61
N LEU A 166 -4.67 -7.25 13.76
CA LEU A 166 -4.81 -5.87 14.18
C LEU A 166 -4.35 -4.92 13.07
N TRP A 167 -4.91 -3.71 13.00
CA TRP A 167 -4.47 -2.74 11.99
C TRP A 167 -4.52 -1.32 12.53
N VAL A 168 -3.78 -0.45 11.86
CA VAL A 168 -3.82 1.00 12.03
C VAL A 168 -3.95 1.65 10.66
N TYR A 169 -4.88 2.59 10.53
CA TYR A 169 -4.96 3.42 9.33
C TYR A 169 -3.85 4.46 9.36
N SER A 170 -3.15 4.67 8.25
CA SER A 170 -2.03 5.60 8.20
C SER A 170 -2.34 6.81 7.32
N TYR A 171 -2.24 8.02 7.86
CA TYR A 171 -2.40 9.26 7.11
C TYR A 171 -1.38 9.42 5.96
N GLY A 172 -1.70 10.31 5.03
CA GLY A 172 -0.96 10.57 3.79
C GLY A 172 -1.50 9.81 2.58
N GLY A 173 -2.72 9.30 2.66
CA GLY A 173 -3.42 8.56 1.61
C GLY A 173 -4.50 9.40 0.92
N THR A 174 -5.03 8.89 -0.20
CA THR A 174 -6.11 9.56 -0.95
C THR A 174 -7.49 9.38 -0.34
N GLN A 175 -7.59 8.67 0.79
CA GLN A 175 -8.83 8.32 1.47
C GLN A 175 -8.89 8.89 2.89
N ASP A 176 -7.94 9.75 3.28
CA ASP A 176 -7.82 10.29 4.64
C ASP A 176 -9.10 10.99 5.14
N SER A 177 -9.91 11.55 4.23
CA SER A 177 -11.20 12.17 4.54
C SER A 177 -12.25 11.20 5.12
N GLU A 178 -12.04 9.88 5.02
CA GLU A 178 -12.95 8.87 5.56
C GLU A 178 -12.65 8.48 7.00
N LEU A 179 -11.48 8.88 7.51
CA LEU A 179 -11.09 8.65 8.89
C LEU A 179 -11.94 9.50 9.85
N THR A 180 -12.23 8.90 10.99
CA THR A 180 -13.09 9.42 12.05
C THR A 180 -12.37 9.33 13.38
N ALA A 181 -12.88 10.01 14.40
CA ALA A 181 -12.26 10.02 15.73
C ALA A 181 -12.26 8.64 16.43
N SER A 182 -13.09 7.69 16.01
CA SER A 182 -13.09 6.31 16.52
C SER A 182 -11.97 5.46 15.94
N ASP A 183 -11.42 5.85 14.78
CA ASP A 183 -10.40 5.07 14.10
C ASP A 183 -9.07 5.07 14.89
N ARG A 184 -8.36 3.95 14.83
CA ARG A 184 -6.94 3.88 15.19
C ARG A 184 -6.13 4.39 14.01
N VAL A 185 -5.33 5.43 14.25
CA VAL A 185 -4.62 6.16 13.19
C VAL A 185 -3.14 6.33 13.52
N ALA A 186 -2.31 6.28 12.48
CA ALA A 186 -0.89 6.61 12.52
C ALA A 186 -0.62 7.81 11.62
N ASP A 187 0.20 8.74 12.10
CA ASP A 187 0.66 9.89 11.33
C ASP A 187 2.17 10.03 11.44
N VAL A 188 2.79 10.59 10.40
CA VAL A 188 4.23 10.84 10.36
C VAL A 188 4.49 12.25 10.82
N PHE A 189 5.13 12.40 11.97
CA PHE A 189 5.47 13.68 12.59
C PHE A 189 6.90 14.10 12.26
N PRO A 190 7.23 15.40 12.32
CA PRO A 190 8.60 15.88 12.16
C PRO A 190 9.60 15.20 13.11
N ASP A 191 9.21 14.97 14.37
CA ASP A 191 10.05 14.43 15.44
C ASP A 191 9.22 13.97 16.66
N GLU A 192 9.88 13.41 17.67
CA GLU A 192 9.25 12.98 18.93
C GLU A 192 8.60 14.13 19.70
N ALA A 193 9.24 15.30 19.74
CA ALA A 193 8.71 16.45 20.48
C ALA A 193 7.35 16.91 19.92
N SER A 194 7.17 16.86 18.60
CA SER A 194 5.90 17.20 17.95
C SER A 194 4.82 16.11 18.14
N ILE A 195 5.19 14.84 18.32
CA ILE A 195 4.27 13.78 18.73
C ILE A 195 3.72 14.07 20.13
N ASP A 196 4.62 14.33 21.08
CA ASP A 196 4.27 14.63 22.47
C ASP A 196 3.41 15.90 22.57
N ALA A 197 3.80 16.97 21.88
CA ALA A 197 3.06 18.23 21.86
C ALA A 197 1.64 18.10 21.29
N ALA A 198 1.40 17.15 20.38
CA ALA A 198 0.08 16.85 19.85
C ALA A 198 -0.76 15.95 20.76
N GLY A 199 -0.17 15.39 21.83
CA GLY A 199 -0.82 14.41 22.70
C GLY A 199 -0.96 13.02 22.07
N TRP A 200 -0.07 12.68 21.11
CA TRP A 200 -0.04 11.37 20.44
C TRP A 200 0.97 10.46 21.13
N SER A 201 0.94 9.16 20.81
CA SER A 201 1.87 8.19 21.40
C SER A 201 2.85 7.68 20.34
N SER A 202 4.15 7.84 20.60
CA SER A 202 5.18 7.37 19.67
C SER A 202 5.25 5.84 19.62
N GLN A 203 5.49 5.31 18.42
CA GLN A 203 5.78 3.89 18.21
C GLN A 203 7.28 3.55 18.16
N ASP A 204 8.19 4.53 18.24
CA ASP A 204 9.62 4.33 17.90
C ASP A 204 10.30 3.21 18.71
N ALA A 205 9.92 3.03 19.98
CA ALA A 205 10.45 1.97 20.83
C ALA A 205 10.09 0.54 20.35
N SER A 206 8.96 0.38 19.65
CA SER A 206 8.50 -0.89 19.08
C SER A 206 7.36 -0.65 18.10
N ASP A 207 7.53 -1.12 16.86
CA ASP A 207 6.50 -1.01 15.80
C ASP A 207 5.17 -1.67 16.18
N LEU A 208 5.17 -2.61 17.13
CA LEU A 208 3.93 -3.21 17.67
C LEU A 208 3.08 -2.21 18.45
N LEU A 209 3.65 -1.11 18.97
CA LEU A 209 2.89 -0.06 19.65
C LEU A 209 1.86 0.61 18.72
N ALA A 210 2.04 0.51 17.42
CA ALA A 210 1.07 0.99 16.46
C ALA A 210 -0.31 0.33 16.59
N VAL A 211 -0.34 -0.93 17.04
CA VAL A 211 -1.59 -1.69 17.23
C VAL A 211 -1.86 -2.09 18.68
N LEU A 212 -0.81 -2.16 19.52
CA LEU A 212 -0.93 -2.51 20.94
C LEU A 212 -0.96 -1.30 21.88
N GLY A 213 -0.49 -0.13 21.43
CA GLY A 213 -0.49 1.11 22.19
C GLY A 213 -1.78 1.91 22.04
N PRO A 214 -1.81 3.17 22.49
CA PRO A 214 -2.93 4.09 22.28
C PRO A 214 -3.29 4.26 20.80
N LYS A 215 -4.54 4.66 20.52
CA LYS A 215 -5.09 4.68 19.15
C LYS A 215 -4.49 5.77 18.24
N LEU A 216 -3.90 6.82 18.82
CA LEU A 216 -3.26 7.92 18.10
C LEU A 216 -1.75 7.68 18.09
N VAL A 217 -1.25 7.19 16.97
CA VAL A 217 0.13 6.69 16.83
C VAL A 217 0.98 7.71 16.09
N GLY A 218 2.02 8.22 16.77
CA GLY A 218 3.04 9.06 16.16
C GLY A 218 4.18 8.24 15.60
N VAL A 219 4.56 8.51 14.35
CA VAL A 219 5.76 7.96 13.71
C VAL A 219 6.73 9.10 13.46
N PRO A 220 7.92 9.15 14.11
CA PRO A 220 8.89 10.20 13.83
C PRO A 220 9.43 10.05 12.41
N ALA A 221 9.59 11.17 11.70
CA ALA A 221 10.10 11.15 10.35
C ALA A 221 11.56 10.71 10.30
N ASN A 222 11.91 9.79 9.39
CA ASN A 222 13.31 9.45 9.13
C ASN A 222 14.07 10.69 8.67
N ARG A 223 15.30 10.84 9.19
CA ARG A 223 16.19 11.99 8.93
C ARG A 223 16.79 11.97 7.52
N ILE A 224 15.94 12.05 6.50
CA ILE A 224 16.32 12.13 5.08
C ILE A 224 16.18 13.59 4.63
N PRO A 225 17.29 14.33 4.40
CA PRO A 225 17.24 15.80 4.29
C PRO A 225 16.27 16.34 3.23
N HIS A 226 16.20 15.70 2.07
CA HIS A 226 15.30 16.15 1.00
C HIS A 226 13.83 15.79 1.26
N PHE A 227 13.54 14.75 2.05
CA PHE A 227 12.18 14.47 2.53
C PHE A 227 11.76 15.49 3.58
N LEU A 228 12.64 15.79 4.55
CA LEU A 228 12.36 16.82 5.57
C LEU A 228 12.09 18.19 4.95
N ARG A 229 12.89 18.61 3.95
CA ARG A 229 12.64 19.84 3.19
C ARG A 229 11.29 19.81 2.46
N ARG A 230 10.84 18.65 2.02
CA ARG A 230 9.55 18.50 1.34
C ARG A 230 8.38 18.51 2.32
N LEU A 231 8.56 17.94 3.51
CA LEU A 231 7.58 17.95 4.58
C LEU A 231 7.38 19.35 5.18
N GLN A 232 8.42 20.18 5.24
CA GLN A 232 8.35 21.56 5.75
C GLN A 232 7.76 21.63 7.17
N GLY A 233 8.09 20.65 8.03
CA GLY A 233 7.58 20.58 9.41
C GLY A 233 6.12 20.16 9.55
N ARG A 234 5.41 19.86 8.45
CA ARG A 234 4.06 19.30 8.48
C ARG A 234 4.11 17.81 8.80
N ARG A 235 3.06 17.31 9.43
CA ARG A 235 2.75 15.86 9.44
C ARG A 235 2.05 15.44 8.15
N PHE A 236 1.94 14.13 7.91
CA PHE A 236 1.33 13.64 6.66
C PHE A 236 -0.14 14.02 6.54
N SER A 237 -0.90 14.00 7.64
CA SER A 237 -2.32 14.40 7.60
C SER A 237 -2.51 15.85 7.16
N GLU A 238 -1.68 16.77 7.65
CA GLU A 238 -1.69 18.19 7.27
C GLU A 238 -1.36 18.36 5.79
N TRP A 239 -0.25 17.76 5.34
CA TRP A 239 0.16 17.90 3.95
C TRP A 239 -0.86 17.28 2.97
N GLN A 240 -1.45 16.15 3.32
CA GLN A 240 -2.49 15.53 2.51
C GLN A 240 -3.75 16.41 2.44
N ALA A 241 -4.20 16.96 3.58
CA ALA A 241 -5.34 17.85 3.63
C ALA A 241 -5.14 19.11 2.78
N GLU A 242 -3.95 19.70 2.79
CA GLU A 242 -3.59 20.84 1.93
C GLU A 242 -3.71 20.47 0.44
N VAL A 243 -3.12 19.34 0.04
CA VAL A 243 -3.18 18.86 -1.35
C VAL A 243 -4.61 18.59 -1.81
N ASP A 244 -5.44 18.00 -0.94
CA ASP A 244 -6.84 17.73 -1.25
C ASP A 244 -7.67 19.02 -1.33
N ALA A 245 -7.41 20.00 -0.47
CA ALA A 245 -8.04 21.31 -0.52
C ALA A 245 -7.69 22.08 -1.82
N GLU A 246 -6.42 22.04 -2.23
CA GLU A 246 -5.98 22.61 -3.51
C GLU A 246 -6.66 21.92 -4.69
N ARG A 247 -6.72 20.58 -4.67
CA ARG A 247 -7.35 19.79 -5.72
C ARG A 247 -8.85 20.09 -5.82
N HIS A 248 -9.52 20.23 -4.68
CA HIS A 248 -10.93 20.60 -4.63
C HIS A 248 -11.16 21.99 -5.26
N THR A 249 -10.37 22.99 -4.85
CA THR A 249 -10.42 24.35 -5.39
C THR A 249 -10.23 24.37 -6.91
N ARG A 250 -9.19 23.69 -7.42
CA ARG A 250 -8.93 23.60 -8.88
C ARG A 250 -10.08 22.92 -9.64
N ARG A 251 -10.66 21.87 -9.06
CA ARG A 251 -11.81 21.16 -9.67
C ARG A 251 -13.03 22.08 -9.74
N THR A 252 -13.34 22.80 -8.66
CA THR A 252 -14.47 23.74 -8.60
C THR A 252 -14.29 24.88 -9.60
N ALA A 253 -13.10 25.49 -9.68
CA ALA A 253 -12.80 26.53 -10.66
C ALA A 253 -12.93 26.03 -12.11
N ARG A 254 -12.47 24.81 -12.42
CA ARG A 254 -12.62 24.20 -13.75
C ARG A 254 -14.08 23.96 -14.12
N VAL A 255 -14.89 23.46 -13.18
CA VAL A 255 -16.33 23.26 -13.39
C VAL A 255 -17.01 24.60 -13.68
N GLN A 256 -16.72 25.63 -12.89
CA GLN A 256 -17.25 26.99 -13.10
C GLN A 256 -16.86 27.55 -14.48
N ALA A 257 -15.61 27.38 -14.91
CA ALA A 257 -15.16 27.81 -16.22
C ALA A 257 -15.92 27.11 -17.37
N ILE A 258 -16.16 25.80 -17.26
CA ILE A 258 -16.91 25.02 -18.27
C ILE A 258 -18.37 25.47 -18.32
N THR A 259 -19.02 25.67 -17.17
CA THR A 259 -20.41 26.13 -17.11
C THR A 259 -20.57 27.54 -17.69
N SER A 260 -19.65 28.44 -17.37
CA SER A 260 -19.63 29.81 -17.91
C SER A 260 -19.40 29.83 -19.42
N ALA A 261 -18.48 29.01 -19.94
CA ALA A 261 -18.22 28.88 -21.38
C ALA A 261 -19.43 28.30 -22.15
N ARG A 262 -20.16 27.33 -21.57
CA ARG A 262 -21.40 26.80 -22.15
C ARG A 262 -22.54 27.82 -22.14
N SER A 263 -22.66 28.62 -21.09
CA SER A 263 -23.62 29.72 -21.00
C SER A 263 -23.35 30.80 -22.05
N ALA A 264 -22.08 31.19 -22.23
CA ALA A 264 -21.67 32.16 -23.24
C ALA A 264 -21.98 31.69 -24.68
N ARG A 265 -21.71 30.41 -25.01
CA ARG A 265 -22.03 29.83 -26.34
C ARG A 265 -23.52 29.76 -26.63
N ARG A 266 -24.38 29.59 -25.62
CA ARG A 266 -25.86 29.60 -25.80
C ARG A 266 -26.43 31.00 -26.03
N ARG A 267 -25.67 32.06 -25.70
CA ARG A 267 -26.09 33.46 -25.86
C ARG A 267 -25.64 34.09 -27.18
N MET A 268 -24.87 33.38 -28.02
CA MET A 268 -24.50 33.89 -29.34
C MET A 268 -25.64 33.61 -30.34
N PRO A 269 -26.19 34.64 -31.02
CA PRO A 269 -27.18 34.44 -32.06
C PRO A 269 -26.56 33.71 -33.28
N PRO A 270 -27.35 32.96 -34.06
CA PRO A 270 -26.83 32.30 -35.25
C PRO A 270 -26.32 33.32 -36.26
N GLU A 271 -25.11 33.12 -36.79
CA GLU A 271 -24.55 33.94 -37.87
C GLU A 271 -25.51 33.90 -39.08
N SER A 272 -26.07 35.06 -39.43
CA SER A 272 -26.84 35.25 -40.65
C SER A 272 -25.91 35.14 -41.85
N GLY A 273 -25.94 33.99 -42.53
CA GLY A 273 -25.22 33.78 -43.78
C GLY A 273 -25.67 34.75 -44.86
N SER A 274 -24.80 35.68 -45.24
CA SER A 274 -24.96 36.54 -46.40
C SER A 274 -24.82 35.70 -47.68
N LYS A 275 -25.95 35.38 -48.33
CA LYS A 275 -25.97 35.03 -49.75
C LYS A 275 -25.89 36.34 -50.54
N ALA A 276 -24.76 36.60 -51.19
CA ALA A 276 -24.67 37.56 -52.27
C ALA A 276 -24.76 36.81 -53.61
N ALA A 277 -25.47 37.45 -54.54
CA ALA A 277 -25.91 36.96 -55.85
C ALA A 277 -24.78 36.63 -56.82
#